data_AF-A0A3B9EW59-F1
#
_entry.id   AF-A0A3B9EW59-F1
#
_cell.length_a   1.000
_cell.length_b   1.000
_cell.length_c   1.000
_cell.angle_alpha   90.00
_cell.angle_beta   90.00
_cell.angle_gamma   90.00
#
_symmetry.space_group_name_H-M   'P 1'
#
loop_
_entity.id
_entity.type
_entity.pdbx_description
1 polymer ?
#
loop_
_entity_poly.entity_id
_entity_poly.type
_entity_poly.pdbx_seq_one_letter_code
_entity_poly.pdbx_strand_id
1 'polypeptide(L)'
;TSLQDQQVLAKAGQYKFIASFSVANFQSVMNCNSTACITDSDGDGVADAQDDYPNDGSRAFNNFFPAGSNGTVAYEDLWPAKGDFDLNDLVLNYRFNTVTNASNNVVEIIGTFTIRSFGASYNNGFGFQLPNTNLNTADVTVTGFSLNRAYITLDGNGWETGQNKPTVIVYDNTYDHMPWPGGGIGVNTDPNGTYVQPATFTITMTFNSGSYTAAQVGIENFNPFLIVNQNRSKEVHLPNFAPTAKADQSLFGTVDDDSNSGSGRYYVTENNLPWAINTPTELEWTKEKVDIIKAYQHFEAWAESNGQQYPDWYTDQSGYIDQTQLYGQ
;
A
#
# COMPACT_ATOMS: atom_id res chain seq x y z
N THR A 1 33.48 -3.35 33.19
CA THR A 1 33.27 -2.49 34.37
C THR A 1 31.90 -1.87 34.23
N SER A 2 31.00 -2.14 35.18
CA SER A 2 29.60 -1.73 35.10
C SER A 2 29.49 -0.21 35.01
N LEU A 3 28.45 0.28 34.33
CA LEU A 3 28.11 1.70 34.17
C LEU A 3 27.77 2.44 35.49
N GLN A 4 28.16 1.88 36.66
CA GLN A 4 27.95 2.49 37.97
C GLN A 4 28.86 3.71 38.25
N ASP A 5 29.83 4.01 37.38
CA ASP A 5 30.83 5.08 37.61
C ASP A 5 30.64 6.34 36.75
N GLN A 6 29.57 6.49 35.97
CA GLN A 6 29.35 7.70 35.17
C GLN A 6 28.51 8.75 35.92
N GLN A 7 29.13 9.41 36.91
CA GLN A 7 28.63 10.68 37.45
C GLN A 7 28.88 11.80 36.43
N VAL A 8 27.82 12.42 35.89
CA VAL A 8 27.96 13.58 35.01
C VAL A 8 28.03 14.84 35.86
N LEU A 9 29.18 15.51 35.87
CA LEU A 9 29.41 16.75 36.61
C LEU A 9 28.88 17.95 35.82
N ALA A 10 27.72 18.49 36.18
CA ALA A 10 27.24 19.78 35.66
C ALA A 10 27.60 20.92 36.64
N LYS A 11 28.24 21.99 36.15
CA LYS A 11 28.53 23.20 36.94
C LYS A 11 27.40 24.22 36.78
N ALA A 12 26.73 24.57 37.87
CA ALA A 12 25.75 25.65 37.91
C ALA A 12 26.18 26.76 38.89
N GLY A 13 26.35 28.00 38.39
CA GLY A 13 26.38 29.22 39.20
C GLY A 13 27.64 29.53 40.02
N GLN A 14 27.67 30.74 40.61
CA GLN A 14 28.81 31.29 41.38
C GLN A 14 29.09 30.59 42.72
N TYR A 15 28.21 29.69 43.16
CA TYR A 15 28.42 28.85 44.34
C TYR A 15 28.64 27.41 43.89
N LYS A 16 29.88 26.94 44.00
CA LYS A 16 30.31 25.60 43.56
C LYS A 16 29.69 24.51 44.46
N PHE A 17 28.46 24.12 44.21
CA PHE A 17 27.88 22.91 44.76
C PHE A 17 28.17 21.73 43.83
N ILE A 18 28.65 20.62 44.41
CA ILE A 18 28.74 19.33 43.72
C ILE A 18 27.44 18.60 44.05
N ALA A 19 26.53 18.51 43.08
CA ALA A 19 25.36 17.64 43.18
C ALA A 19 25.69 16.30 42.52
N SER A 20 25.66 15.21 43.29
CA SER A 20 25.75 13.85 42.78
C SER A 20 24.33 13.30 42.62
N PHE A 21 23.97 12.93 41.40
CA PHE A 21 22.71 12.27 41.09
C PHE A 21 22.99 10.91 40.43
N SER A 22 22.07 9.96 40.57
CA SER A 22 22.09 8.73 39.77
C SER A 22 21.71 9.07 38.32
N VAL A 23 22.05 8.20 37.36
CA VAL A 23 21.61 8.34 35.96
C VAL A 23 20.08 8.47 35.86
N ALA A 24 19.35 7.69 36.67
CA ALA A 24 17.89 7.77 36.77
C ALA A 24 17.41 9.15 37.26
N ASN A 25 18.08 9.74 38.26
CA ASN A 25 17.77 11.09 38.73
C ASN A 25 18.11 12.16 37.68
N PHE A 26 19.15 11.94 36.86
CA PHE A 26 19.49 12.85 35.77
C PHE A 26 18.44 12.83 34.66
N GLN A 27 18.02 11.64 34.23
CA GLN A 27 16.98 11.44 33.22
C GLN A 27 15.66 12.04 33.71
N SER A 28 15.28 11.80 34.97
CA SER A 28 14.14 12.44 35.61
C SER A 28 14.21 13.97 35.54
N VAL A 29 15.35 14.60 35.84
CA VAL A 29 15.50 16.06 35.83
C VAL A 29 15.51 16.64 34.41
N MET A 30 16.13 15.95 33.45
CA MET A 30 16.14 16.36 32.04
C MET A 30 14.76 16.24 31.38
N ASN A 31 13.92 15.30 31.84
CA ASN A 31 12.54 15.13 31.39
C ASN A 31 11.55 16.10 32.08
N CYS A 32 12.00 17.02 32.95
CA CYS A 32 11.14 18.03 33.55
C CYS A 32 11.54 19.43 33.04
N ASN A 33 10.84 19.95 32.03
CA ASN A 33 11.07 21.31 31.54
C ASN A 33 10.38 22.35 32.46
N SER A 34 11.00 22.62 33.62
CA SER A 34 10.74 23.72 34.58
C SER A 34 9.31 23.95 35.12
N THR A 35 8.26 23.29 34.61
CA THR A 35 6.87 23.51 35.06
C THR A 35 6.02 22.23 35.21
N ALA A 36 6.42 21.09 34.62
CA ALA A 36 5.83 19.78 34.87
C ALA A 36 6.78 18.68 34.36
N CYS A 37 6.79 17.50 35.01
CA CYS A 37 7.46 16.33 34.46
C CYS A 37 6.55 15.71 33.40
N ILE A 38 7.08 15.51 32.20
CA ILE A 38 6.40 14.72 31.17
C ILE A 38 6.53 13.24 31.55
N THR A 39 5.41 12.50 31.51
CA THR A 39 5.46 11.05 31.64
C THR A 39 6.01 10.47 30.34
N ASP A 40 6.97 9.58 30.47
CA ASP A 40 7.63 8.81 29.41
C ASP A 40 7.81 7.41 30.01
N SER A 41 6.82 6.55 29.73
CA SER A 41 6.58 5.30 30.44
C SER A 41 7.51 4.17 30.00
N ASP A 42 8.02 4.20 28.77
CA ASP A 42 8.99 3.23 28.26
C ASP A 42 10.43 3.76 28.09
N GLY A 43 10.63 5.07 28.28
CA GLY A 43 11.95 5.70 28.33
C GLY A 43 12.60 5.84 26.97
N ASP A 44 11.82 5.83 25.88
CA ASP A 44 12.32 5.98 24.51
C ASP A 44 12.64 7.44 24.13
N GLY A 45 12.25 8.39 24.98
CA GLY A 45 12.48 9.82 24.83
C GLY A 45 11.31 10.59 24.21
N VAL A 46 10.18 9.93 23.94
CA VAL A 46 8.91 10.53 23.54
C VAL A 46 7.98 10.58 24.74
N ALA A 47 7.29 11.70 24.95
CA ALA A 47 6.32 11.79 26.04
C ALA A 47 5.08 10.94 25.73
N ASP A 48 4.48 10.28 26.74
CA ASP A 48 3.29 9.41 26.59
C ASP A 48 2.13 10.06 25.81
N ALA A 49 2.00 11.39 25.89
CA ALA A 49 0.95 12.14 25.20
C ALA A 49 1.21 12.37 23.70
N GLN A 50 2.42 12.09 23.23
CA GLN A 50 2.89 12.25 21.85
C GLN A 50 3.37 10.92 21.24
N ASP A 51 3.37 9.86 22.04
CA ASP A 51 3.77 8.52 21.66
C ASP A 51 2.52 7.68 21.39
N ASP A 52 2.45 7.09 20.21
CA ASP A 52 1.36 6.16 19.86
C ASP A 52 1.52 4.79 20.55
N TYR A 53 2.71 4.52 21.10
CA TYR A 53 3.15 3.28 21.72
C TYR A 53 3.82 3.50 23.09
N PRO A 54 3.17 4.20 24.05
CA PRO A 54 3.80 4.68 25.30
C PRO A 54 4.30 3.61 26.27
N ASN A 55 4.23 2.32 25.92
CA ASN A 55 4.72 1.22 26.73
C ASN A 55 5.61 0.25 25.92
N ASP A 56 6.06 0.64 24.72
CA ASP A 56 6.91 -0.15 23.82
C ASP A 56 8.00 0.73 23.22
N GLY A 57 9.12 0.88 23.93
CA GLY A 57 10.22 1.77 23.51
C GLY A 57 10.99 1.33 22.26
N SER A 58 10.47 0.34 21.51
CA SER A 58 10.92 0.03 20.14
C SER A 58 10.09 0.73 19.06
N ARG A 59 8.92 1.30 19.39
CA ARG A 59 7.96 1.94 18.49
C ARG A 59 7.54 3.28 19.10
N ALA A 60 7.24 4.27 18.28
CA ALA A 60 6.83 5.59 18.76
C ALA A 60 5.70 6.22 17.93
N PHE A 61 5.72 6.07 16.60
CA PHE A 61 4.79 6.80 15.73
C PHE A 61 4.17 5.92 14.66
N ASN A 62 2.86 6.10 14.45
CA ASN A 62 2.11 5.59 13.30
C ASN A 62 2.11 6.61 12.16
N ASN A 63 2.32 6.14 10.94
CA ASN A 63 2.29 6.97 9.74
C ASN A 63 1.42 6.28 8.68
N PHE A 64 0.19 6.77 8.54
CA PHE A 64 -0.79 6.17 7.64
C PHE A 64 -0.67 6.68 6.21
N PHE A 65 -0.75 5.75 5.25
CA PHE A 65 -0.87 6.05 3.83
C PHE A 65 -1.94 5.16 3.17
N PRO A 66 -2.99 5.73 2.56
CA PRO A 66 -3.34 7.15 2.59
C PRO A 66 -3.62 7.66 4.03
N ALA A 67 -3.43 8.96 4.25
CA ALA A 67 -3.54 9.55 5.59
C ALA A 67 -4.99 9.55 6.13
N GLY A 68 -5.97 9.70 5.24
CA GLY A 68 -7.39 9.69 5.58
C GLY A 68 -7.96 8.27 5.69
N SER A 69 -8.86 7.94 4.76
CA SER A 69 -9.46 6.61 4.61
C SER A 69 -8.51 5.64 3.90
N ASN A 70 -9.01 4.43 3.62
CA ASN A 70 -8.37 3.54 2.66
C ASN A 70 -8.32 4.22 1.29
N GLY A 71 -7.28 3.88 0.51
CA GLY A 71 -7.26 4.10 -0.93
C GLY A 71 -7.89 2.91 -1.65
N THR A 72 -8.19 3.07 -2.93
CA THR A 72 -8.68 1.98 -3.79
C THR A 72 -7.80 1.87 -5.02
N VAL A 73 -7.39 0.63 -5.34
CA VAL A 73 -6.89 0.28 -6.66
C VAL A 73 -7.95 -0.54 -7.37
N ALA A 74 -8.22 -0.21 -8.64
CA ALA A 74 -9.17 -0.93 -9.47
C ALA A 74 -8.53 -1.29 -10.82
N TYR A 75 -8.88 -2.45 -11.38
CA TYR A 75 -8.22 -3.04 -12.54
C TYR A 75 -9.21 -3.57 -13.57
N GLU A 76 -8.75 -3.59 -14.83
CA GLU A 76 -9.17 -4.48 -15.90
C GLU A 76 -8.13 -5.63 -16.03
N ASP A 77 -8.57 -6.83 -16.40
CA ASP A 77 -7.72 -8.02 -16.49
C ASP A 77 -7.46 -8.52 -17.93
N LEU A 78 -8.12 -7.89 -18.91
CA LEU A 78 -8.03 -8.25 -20.32
C LEU A 78 -6.83 -7.64 -21.05
N TRP A 79 -6.01 -6.81 -20.39
CA TRP A 79 -4.77 -6.25 -20.95
C TRP A 79 -3.98 -7.34 -21.71
N PRO A 80 -3.48 -7.10 -22.93
CA PRO A 80 -3.40 -5.81 -23.62
C PRO A 80 -4.65 -5.40 -24.40
N ALA A 81 -5.75 -6.17 -24.34
CA ALA A 81 -7.03 -5.75 -24.91
C ALA A 81 -7.77 -4.84 -23.93
N LYS A 82 -8.51 -3.85 -24.44
CA LYS A 82 -9.27 -2.91 -23.61
C LYS A 82 -10.43 -3.56 -22.85
N GLY A 83 -11.07 -4.57 -23.42
CA GLY A 83 -12.26 -5.18 -22.79
C GLY A 83 -13.51 -4.31 -22.89
N ASP A 84 -14.41 -4.47 -21.93
CA ASP A 84 -15.63 -3.67 -21.74
C ASP A 84 -15.44 -2.42 -20.86
N PHE A 85 -14.27 -2.30 -20.22
CA PHE A 85 -13.76 -1.07 -19.63
C PHE A 85 -14.61 -0.55 -18.46
N ASP A 86 -15.11 -1.46 -17.64
CA ASP A 86 -15.87 -1.16 -16.43
C ASP A 86 -14.97 -0.95 -15.19
N LEU A 87 -13.69 -1.31 -15.27
CA LEU A 87 -12.65 -1.22 -14.24
C LEU A 87 -13.05 -1.91 -12.93
N ASN A 88 -13.79 -3.02 -13.01
CA ASN A 88 -14.21 -3.77 -11.83
C ASN A 88 -13.68 -5.22 -11.78
N ASP A 89 -12.83 -5.66 -12.72
CA ASP A 89 -12.21 -6.99 -12.73
C ASP A 89 -11.40 -7.30 -11.46
N LEU A 90 -10.93 -6.27 -10.77
CA LEU A 90 -10.58 -6.30 -9.35
C LEU A 90 -10.78 -4.92 -8.76
N VAL A 91 -11.48 -4.82 -7.64
CA VAL A 91 -11.55 -3.59 -6.82
C VAL A 91 -11.04 -3.92 -5.42
N LEU A 92 -9.95 -3.28 -5.05
CA LEU A 92 -9.22 -3.59 -3.83
C LEU A 92 -8.93 -2.31 -3.04
N ASN A 93 -9.36 -2.29 -1.78
CA ASN A 93 -9.01 -1.22 -0.86
C ASN A 93 -7.67 -1.54 -0.21
N TYR A 94 -6.85 -0.52 0.01
CA TYR A 94 -5.57 -0.66 0.71
C TYR A 94 -5.36 0.46 1.74
N ARG A 95 -4.58 0.14 2.77
CA ARG A 95 -4.02 1.12 3.70
C ARG A 95 -2.72 0.60 4.30
N PHE A 96 -1.70 1.42 4.28
CA PHE A 96 -0.43 1.17 4.94
C PHE A 96 -0.35 1.95 6.24
N ASN A 97 0.25 1.34 7.25
CA ASN A 97 0.74 1.99 8.46
C ASN A 97 2.24 1.74 8.58
N THR A 98 3.04 2.79 8.47
CA THR A 98 4.48 2.73 8.73
C THR A 98 4.73 3.12 10.18
N VAL A 99 5.15 2.14 10.97
CA VAL A 99 5.49 2.34 12.38
C VAL A 99 6.98 2.64 12.49
N THR A 100 7.32 3.73 13.18
CA THR A 100 8.71 4.15 13.40
C THR A 100 9.05 4.23 14.88
N ASN A 101 10.32 4.06 15.22
CA ASN A 101 10.83 4.32 16.57
C ASN A 101 11.02 5.82 16.85
N ALA A 102 11.39 6.21 18.08
CA ALA A 102 11.65 7.59 18.48
C ALA A 102 12.67 8.34 17.60
N SER A 103 13.55 7.60 16.91
CA SER A 103 14.54 8.16 15.96
C SER A 103 14.03 8.24 14.52
N ASN A 104 12.73 8.02 14.27
CA ASN A 104 12.08 8.00 12.95
C ASN A 104 12.61 6.93 11.98
N ASN A 105 13.19 5.83 12.51
CA ASN A 105 13.53 4.67 11.70
C ASN A 105 12.35 3.69 11.68
N VAL A 106 12.10 3.08 10.52
CA VAL A 106 11.02 2.11 10.30
C VAL A 106 11.28 0.85 11.13
N VAL A 107 10.24 0.43 11.84
CA VAL A 107 10.20 -0.81 12.62
C VAL A 107 9.36 -1.84 11.87
N GLU A 108 8.17 -1.43 11.42
CA GLU A 108 7.28 -2.26 10.63
C GLU A 108 6.48 -1.41 9.63
N ILE A 109 6.08 -2.05 8.53
CA ILE A 109 5.04 -1.54 7.65
C ILE A 109 3.95 -2.59 7.60
N ILE A 110 2.74 -2.17 7.99
CA ILE A 110 1.54 -3.00 7.99
C ILE A 110 0.66 -2.55 6.83
N GLY A 111 0.54 -3.37 5.79
CA GLY A 111 -0.36 -3.16 4.67
C GLY A 111 -1.63 -3.98 4.83
N THR A 112 -2.78 -3.33 4.93
CA THR A 112 -4.10 -3.97 4.90
C THR A 112 -4.66 -3.88 3.49
N PHE A 113 -5.11 -5.01 2.94
CA PHE A 113 -5.68 -5.10 1.59
C PHE A 113 -7.03 -5.82 1.65
N THR A 114 -8.10 -5.22 1.12
CA THR A 114 -9.45 -5.78 1.15
C THR A 114 -9.99 -5.92 -0.26
N ILE A 115 -10.25 -7.14 -0.72
CA ILE A 115 -10.94 -7.40 -1.99
C ILE A 115 -12.41 -7.02 -1.78
N ARG A 116 -12.88 -5.97 -2.45
CA ARG A 116 -14.26 -5.49 -2.35
C ARG A 116 -15.16 -6.18 -3.37
N SER A 117 -14.66 -6.32 -4.59
CA SER A 117 -15.32 -7.02 -5.71
C SER A 117 -14.27 -7.46 -6.74
N PHE A 118 -14.70 -8.31 -7.67
CA PHE A 118 -13.97 -8.62 -8.90
C PHE A 118 -14.95 -9.15 -9.94
N GLY A 119 -15.14 -8.45 -11.05
CA GLY A 119 -16.00 -8.81 -12.19
C GLY A 119 -15.38 -9.78 -13.19
N ALA A 120 -14.28 -10.42 -12.81
CA ALA A 120 -13.52 -11.28 -13.69
C ALA A 120 -14.02 -12.74 -13.71
N SER A 121 -13.82 -13.43 -14.85
CA SER A 121 -13.81 -14.91 -14.90
C SER A 121 -12.42 -15.51 -14.62
N TYR A 122 -11.37 -14.70 -14.70
CA TYR A 122 -10.01 -15.14 -14.48
C TYR A 122 -9.67 -15.28 -13.00
N ASN A 123 -8.75 -16.19 -12.72
CA ASN A 123 -8.24 -16.42 -11.38
C ASN A 123 -7.07 -15.45 -11.14
N ASN A 124 -7.39 -14.22 -10.73
CA ASN A 124 -6.39 -13.16 -10.61
C ASN A 124 -5.70 -13.17 -9.25
N GLY A 125 -4.40 -12.86 -9.24
CA GLY A 125 -3.61 -12.59 -8.04
C GLY A 125 -3.30 -11.10 -7.89
N PHE A 126 -2.74 -10.70 -6.76
CA PHE A 126 -2.35 -9.32 -6.50
C PHE A 126 -1.02 -9.23 -5.76
N GLY A 127 -0.17 -8.31 -6.20
CA GLY A 127 1.11 -8.01 -5.57
C GLY A 127 1.48 -6.53 -5.68
N PHE A 128 2.61 -6.18 -5.08
CA PHE A 128 3.19 -4.84 -5.23
C PHE A 128 4.71 -4.87 -5.14
N GLN A 129 5.38 -3.92 -5.81
CA GLN A 129 6.80 -3.66 -5.62
C GLN A 129 7.04 -2.42 -4.77
N LEU A 130 8.07 -2.46 -3.94
CA LEU A 130 8.61 -1.24 -3.33
C LEU A 130 9.41 -0.45 -4.37
N PRO A 131 9.39 0.89 -4.32
CA PRO A 131 10.13 1.71 -5.28
C PRO A 131 11.64 1.63 -5.06
N ASN A 132 12.08 1.31 -3.84
CA ASN A 132 13.48 1.31 -3.44
C ASN A 132 14.22 0.04 -3.88
N THR A 133 15.13 0.16 -4.84
CA THR A 133 16.03 -0.90 -5.29
C THR A 133 17.22 -1.17 -4.37
N ASN A 134 17.50 -0.27 -3.43
CA ASN A 134 18.63 -0.37 -2.49
C ASN A 134 18.22 -0.98 -1.14
N LEU A 135 16.94 -1.30 -0.93
CA LEU A 135 16.50 -2.04 0.24
C LEU A 135 17.07 -3.45 0.15
N ASN A 136 17.89 -3.82 1.13
CA ASN A 136 18.40 -5.18 1.25
C ASN A 136 17.28 -6.06 1.82
N THR A 137 16.74 -6.96 1.00
CA THR A 137 15.63 -7.85 1.39
C THR A 137 16.00 -8.81 2.52
N ALA A 138 17.29 -9.01 2.80
CA ALA A 138 17.75 -9.76 3.97
C ALA A 138 17.43 -9.05 5.30
N ASP A 139 17.22 -7.73 5.29
CA ASP A 139 16.96 -6.93 6.50
C ASP A 139 15.47 -6.84 6.85
N VAL A 140 14.60 -7.45 6.04
CA VAL A 140 13.16 -7.29 6.15
C VAL A 140 12.48 -8.64 5.94
N THR A 141 11.64 -9.02 6.90
CA THR A 141 10.81 -10.22 6.83
C THR A 141 9.37 -9.83 6.50
N VAL A 142 8.79 -10.46 5.49
CA VAL A 142 7.41 -10.26 5.03
C VAL A 142 6.56 -11.46 5.44
N THR A 143 5.40 -11.19 6.03
CA THR A 143 4.44 -12.23 6.46
C THR A 143 3.00 -11.82 6.14
N GLY A 144 2.07 -12.78 6.22
CA GLY A 144 0.63 -12.52 6.07
C GLY A 144 0.06 -12.70 4.66
N PHE A 145 0.90 -13.06 3.69
CA PHE A 145 0.48 -13.44 2.34
C PHE A 145 -0.33 -14.75 2.34
N SER A 146 -1.17 -14.94 1.32
CA SER A 146 -1.95 -16.16 1.13
C SER A 146 -1.75 -16.74 -0.27
N LEU A 147 -0.94 -17.79 -0.38
CA LEU A 147 -0.58 -18.41 -1.64
C LEU A 147 -1.04 -19.88 -1.66
N ASN A 148 -2.10 -20.16 -2.41
CA ASN A 148 -2.71 -21.50 -2.51
C ASN A 148 -2.41 -22.19 -3.85
N ARG A 149 -1.69 -21.51 -4.75
CA ARG A 149 -1.38 -21.94 -6.12
C ARG A 149 0.12 -22.05 -6.33
N ALA A 150 0.53 -22.98 -7.19
CA ALA A 150 1.94 -23.35 -7.36
C ALA A 150 2.65 -22.57 -8.48
N TYR A 151 2.40 -21.26 -8.60
CA TYR A 151 3.02 -20.41 -9.64
C TYR A 151 3.83 -19.21 -9.08
N ILE A 152 3.78 -19.00 -7.76
CA ILE A 152 4.58 -18.00 -7.04
C ILE A 152 5.65 -18.71 -6.23
N THR A 153 6.85 -18.12 -6.15
CA THR A 153 7.94 -18.63 -5.31
C THR A 153 8.52 -17.50 -4.50
N LEU A 154 8.44 -17.64 -3.17
CA LEU A 154 9.00 -16.71 -2.21
C LEU A 154 10.34 -17.22 -1.67
N ASP A 155 11.21 -16.29 -1.26
CA ASP A 155 12.41 -16.63 -0.48
C ASP A 155 12.09 -16.85 1.00
N GLY A 156 13.11 -17.14 1.80
CA GLY A 156 12.95 -17.38 3.24
C GLY A 156 12.45 -16.17 4.05
N ASN A 157 12.51 -14.98 3.47
CA ASN A 157 12.04 -13.73 4.08
C ASN A 157 10.68 -13.29 3.53
N GLY A 158 10.04 -14.10 2.66
CA GLY A 158 8.71 -13.81 2.12
C GLY A 158 8.70 -12.88 0.89
N TRP A 159 9.85 -12.56 0.31
CA TRP A 159 9.94 -11.78 -0.92
C TRP A 159 9.75 -12.66 -2.14
N GLU A 160 9.13 -12.14 -3.19
CA GLU A 160 9.08 -12.86 -4.45
C GLU A 160 10.48 -12.97 -5.09
N THR A 161 10.91 -14.20 -5.35
CA THR A 161 12.20 -14.50 -5.97
C THR A 161 12.26 -14.05 -7.44
N GLY A 162 13.45 -13.78 -7.95
CA GLY A 162 13.66 -13.46 -9.37
C GLY A 162 13.23 -12.04 -9.77
N GLN A 163 13.21 -11.12 -8.81
CA GLN A 163 12.82 -9.73 -9.00
C GLN A 163 14.03 -8.79 -8.95
N ASN A 164 13.92 -7.64 -9.64
CA ASN A 164 14.90 -6.55 -9.61
C ASN A 164 14.57 -5.47 -8.55
N LYS A 165 13.39 -5.56 -7.93
CA LYS A 165 12.94 -4.74 -6.81
C LYS A 165 12.31 -5.63 -5.74
N PRO A 166 12.35 -5.25 -4.45
CA PRO A 166 11.59 -5.94 -3.42
C PRO A 166 10.12 -6.02 -3.82
N THR A 167 9.59 -7.24 -3.92
CA THR A 167 8.25 -7.51 -4.45
C THR A 167 7.52 -8.43 -3.49
N VAL A 168 6.31 -8.05 -3.10
CA VAL A 168 5.42 -8.82 -2.23
C VAL A 168 4.23 -9.30 -3.06
N ILE A 169 3.86 -10.57 -2.91
CA ILE A 169 2.58 -11.09 -3.40
C ILE A 169 1.64 -11.20 -2.22
N VAL A 170 0.48 -10.55 -2.29
CA VAL A 170 -0.51 -10.53 -1.20
C VAL A 170 -1.34 -11.81 -1.23
N TYR A 171 -1.88 -12.13 -2.40
CA TYR A 171 -2.61 -13.37 -2.67
C TYR A 171 -2.45 -13.78 -4.14
N ASP A 172 -2.70 -15.05 -4.43
CA ASP A 172 -2.51 -15.62 -5.78
C ASP A 172 -3.80 -16.06 -6.49
N ASN A 173 -4.96 -15.98 -5.82
CA ASN A 173 -6.25 -16.17 -6.48
C ASN A 173 -7.41 -15.52 -5.70
N THR A 174 -8.14 -14.60 -6.32
CA THR A 174 -9.36 -13.99 -5.77
C THR A 174 -10.41 -15.04 -5.35
N TYR A 175 -10.63 -16.08 -6.16
CA TYR A 175 -11.66 -17.09 -5.92
C TYR A 175 -11.39 -17.99 -4.71
N ASP A 176 -10.15 -18.09 -4.24
CA ASP A 176 -9.82 -18.85 -3.02
C ASP A 176 -10.29 -18.11 -1.75
N HIS A 177 -10.60 -16.81 -1.88
CA HIS A 177 -10.89 -15.92 -0.76
C HIS A 177 -12.31 -15.37 -0.78
N MET A 178 -12.88 -15.20 -1.97
CA MET A 178 -14.28 -14.82 -2.16
C MET A 178 -14.88 -15.76 -3.22
N PRO A 179 -15.39 -16.93 -2.79
CA PRO A 179 -15.91 -17.93 -3.73
C PRO A 179 -17.10 -17.41 -4.54
N TRP A 180 -17.18 -17.80 -5.81
CA TRP A 180 -18.27 -17.41 -6.70
C TRP A 180 -19.64 -17.86 -6.16
N PRO A 181 -20.64 -16.97 -6.02
CA PRO A 181 -21.93 -17.31 -5.44
C PRO A 181 -22.89 -18.05 -6.39
N GLY A 182 -22.50 -18.32 -7.64
CA GLY A 182 -23.31 -19.10 -8.58
C GLY A 182 -24.18 -18.30 -9.57
N GLY A 183 -23.94 -16.99 -9.72
CA GLY A 183 -24.63 -16.14 -10.71
C GLY A 183 -23.74 -15.00 -11.21
N GLY A 184 -24.03 -14.48 -12.41
CA GLY A 184 -23.24 -13.41 -13.02
C GLY A 184 -21.80 -13.82 -13.38
N ILE A 185 -20.97 -12.81 -13.64
CA ILE A 185 -19.51 -12.95 -13.75
C ILE A 185 -18.93 -12.37 -12.46
N GLY A 186 -17.89 -13.03 -11.93
CA GLY A 186 -17.19 -12.50 -10.76
C GLY A 186 -18.02 -12.47 -9.47
N VAL A 187 -17.64 -11.58 -8.55
CA VAL A 187 -18.22 -11.44 -7.21
C VAL A 187 -18.44 -9.96 -6.90
N ASN A 188 -19.62 -9.65 -6.35
CA ASN A 188 -20.04 -8.30 -5.96
C ASN A 188 -20.02 -7.26 -7.09
N THR A 189 -20.29 -7.63 -8.34
CA THR A 189 -20.44 -6.70 -9.49
C THR A 189 -21.86 -6.68 -10.08
N ASP A 190 -22.68 -7.70 -9.80
CA ASP A 190 -24.13 -7.72 -10.10
C ASP A 190 -24.95 -7.40 -8.84
N PRO A 191 -25.67 -6.26 -8.76
CA PRO A 191 -26.49 -5.89 -7.61
C PRO A 191 -27.65 -6.85 -7.32
N ASN A 192 -28.01 -7.74 -8.24
CA ASN A 192 -29.01 -8.77 -8.03
C ASN A 192 -28.40 -10.12 -7.59
N GLY A 193 -27.07 -10.22 -7.59
CA GLY A 193 -26.33 -11.39 -7.14
C GLY A 193 -26.29 -11.50 -5.61
N THR A 194 -25.92 -12.68 -5.13
CA THR A 194 -25.67 -12.90 -3.70
C THR A 194 -24.40 -12.16 -3.29
N TYR A 195 -24.52 -11.26 -2.31
CA TYR A 195 -23.38 -10.57 -1.72
C TYR A 195 -22.44 -11.55 -1.01
N VAL A 196 -21.15 -11.47 -1.32
CA VAL A 196 -20.09 -12.23 -0.66
C VAL A 196 -19.29 -11.27 0.21
N GLN A 197 -19.01 -11.66 1.45
CA GLN A 197 -18.26 -10.81 2.38
C GLN A 197 -16.84 -10.54 1.84
N PRO A 198 -16.38 -9.27 1.82
CA PRO A 198 -15.03 -8.89 1.43
C PRO A 198 -13.95 -9.65 2.22
N ALA A 199 -12.93 -10.14 1.52
CA ALA A 199 -11.77 -10.77 2.14
C ALA A 199 -10.68 -9.73 2.43
N THR A 200 -10.10 -9.76 3.63
CA THR A 200 -9.03 -8.84 4.05
C THR A 200 -7.74 -9.59 4.38
N PHE A 201 -6.62 -9.05 3.93
CA PHE A 201 -5.27 -9.52 4.18
C PHE A 201 -4.49 -8.45 4.92
N THR A 202 -3.58 -8.88 5.80
CA THR A 202 -2.65 -8.00 6.49
C THR A 202 -1.23 -8.48 6.21
N ILE A 203 -0.52 -7.73 5.38
CA ILE A 203 0.90 -7.94 5.12
C ILE A 203 1.69 -7.16 6.16
N THR A 204 2.56 -7.84 6.88
CA THR A 204 3.50 -7.20 7.81
C THR A 204 4.92 -7.35 7.28
N MET A 205 5.57 -6.23 7.00
CA MET A 205 6.99 -6.12 6.69
C MET A 205 7.71 -5.64 7.95
N THR A 206 8.48 -6.52 8.60
CA THR A 206 9.25 -6.21 9.81
C THR A 206 10.71 -5.94 9.46
N PHE A 207 11.23 -4.79 9.89
CA PHE A 207 12.56 -4.31 9.54
C PHE A 207 13.55 -4.56 10.68
N ASN A 208 14.80 -4.89 10.34
CA ASN A 208 15.90 -4.82 11.30
C ASN A 208 16.04 -3.39 11.84
N SER A 209 16.02 -3.25 13.16
CA SER A 209 15.97 -1.95 13.83
C SER A 209 17.06 -0.99 13.36
N GLY A 210 16.67 0.25 13.05
CA GLY A 210 17.58 1.34 12.66
C GLY A 210 18.12 1.28 11.23
N SER A 211 17.62 0.36 10.39
CA SER A 211 18.19 0.13 9.05
C SER A 211 17.69 1.12 7.98
N TYR A 212 16.45 1.61 8.12
CA TYR A 212 15.80 2.44 7.09
C TYR A 212 14.90 3.50 7.71
N THR A 213 14.84 4.68 7.08
CA THR A 213 13.83 5.71 7.31
C THR A 213 12.62 5.50 6.40
N ALA A 214 11.46 6.09 6.74
CA ALA A 214 10.25 5.97 5.92
C ALA A 214 10.49 6.45 4.47
N ALA A 215 11.21 7.57 4.29
CA ALA A 215 11.56 8.11 2.98
C ALA A 215 12.48 7.20 2.16
N GLN A 216 13.35 6.41 2.82
CA GLN A 216 14.17 5.41 2.12
C GLN A 216 13.31 4.24 1.65
N VAL A 217 12.29 3.81 2.41
CA VAL A 217 11.40 2.74 1.96
C VAL A 217 10.45 3.25 0.87
N GLY A 218 9.88 4.43 1.05
CA GLY A 218 9.04 5.13 0.07
C GLY A 218 7.71 4.42 -0.22
N ILE A 219 7.05 3.85 0.81
CA ILE A 219 5.85 3.02 0.64
C ILE A 219 4.71 3.76 -0.08
N GLU A 220 4.66 5.09 0.02
CA GLU A 220 3.70 5.94 -0.67
C GLU A 220 3.82 5.89 -2.20
N ASN A 221 4.96 5.41 -2.72
CA ASN A 221 5.21 5.20 -4.15
C ASN A 221 5.24 3.71 -4.52
N PHE A 222 4.55 2.85 -3.76
CA PHE A 222 4.43 1.43 -4.10
C PHE A 222 3.85 1.24 -5.51
N ASN A 223 4.30 0.19 -6.20
CA ASN A 223 3.84 -0.20 -7.53
C ASN A 223 2.92 -1.42 -7.41
N PRO A 224 1.59 -1.26 -7.24
CA PRO A 224 0.66 -2.37 -7.20
C PRO A 224 0.42 -2.96 -8.59
N PHE A 225 0.17 -4.26 -8.64
CA PHE A 225 -0.14 -4.95 -9.88
C PHE A 225 -1.07 -6.14 -9.71
N LEU A 226 -1.91 -6.35 -10.71
CA LEU A 226 -2.71 -7.55 -10.90
C LEU A 226 -1.86 -8.63 -11.57
N ILE A 227 -1.99 -9.88 -11.15
CA ILE A 227 -1.47 -11.05 -11.88
C ILE A 227 -2.65 -11.72 -12.57
N VAL A 228 -2.64 -11.74 -13.89
CA VAL A 228 -3.81 -12.17 -14.67
C VAL A 228 -3.85 -13.69 -14.77
N ASN A 229 -4.98 -14.27 -14.35
CA ASN A 229 -5.34 -15.67 -14.57
C ASN A 229 -4.23 -16.69 -14.20
N GLN A 230 -3.57 -16.50 -13.06
CA GLN A 230 -2.45 -17.33 -12.57
C GLN A 230 -1.24 -17.39 -13.54
N ASN A 231 -1.20 -16.54 -14.57
CA ASN A 231 -0.04 -16.42 -15.45
C ASN A 231 0.91 -15.39 -14.88
N ARG A 232 1.99 -15.84 -14.22
CA ARG A 232 2.91 -14.92 -13.56
C ARG A 232 3.49 -13.86 -14.48
N SER A 233 3.71 -14.14 -15.76
CA SER A 233 4.29 -13.14 -16.67
C SER A 233 3.28 -12.13 -17.21
N LYS A 234 1.98 -12.33 -16.96
CA LYS A 234 0.93 -11.41 -17.40
C LYS A 234 0.47 -10.58 -16.21
N GLU A 235 0.94 -9.33 -16.17
CA GLU A 235 0.67 -8.40 -15.08
C GLU A 235 0.17 -7.06 -15.59
N VAL A 236 -0.74 -6.43 -14.83
CA VAL A 236 -1.31 -5.12 -15.14
C VAL A 236 -0.93 -4.17 -14.01
N HIS A 237 -0.28 -3.05 -14.36
CA HIS A 237 0.13 -2.02 -13.40
C HIS A 237 -0.60 -0.71 -13.65
N LEU A 238 -0.45 0.21 -12.70
CA LEU A 238 -0.86 1.61 -12.89
C LEU A 238 -0.14 2.27 -14.08
N PRO A 239 -0.76 3.29 -14.72
CA PRO A 239 -0.17 4.01 -15.84
C PRO A 239 1.25 4.46 -15.60
N ASN A 240 2.13 4.16 -16.57
CA ASN A 240 3.55 4.51 -16.57
C ASN A 240 4.39 3.91 -15.44
N PHE A 241 3.83 3.02 -14.61
CA PHE A 241 4.64 2.17 -13.76
C PHE A 241 5.30 1.09 -14.61
N ALA A 242 6.60 0.91 -14.42
CA ALA A 242 7.33 -0.15 -15.10
C ALA A 242 6.86 -1.53 -14.61
N PRO A 243 6.85 -2.55 -15.50
CA PRO A 243 6.64 -3.93 -15.10
C PRO A 243 7.66 -4.41 -14.06
N THR A 244 7.31 -5.50 -13.39
CA THR A 244 8.25 -6.33 -12.64
C THR A 244 9.23 -7.04 -13.57
N ALA A 245 10.28 -7.65 -13.02
CA ALA A 245 11.27 -8.39 -13.81
C ALA A 245 10.69 -9.66 -14.46
N LYS A 246 9.49 -10.08 -14.06
CA LYS A 246 8.82 -11.29 -14.56
C LYS A 246 7.81 -11.02 -15.67
N ALA A 247 7.50 -9.77 -15.99
CA ALA A 247 6.55 -9.45 -17.07
C ALA A 247 7.01 -10.01 -18.42
N ASP A 248 6.06 -10.51 -19.19
CA ASP A 248 6.26 -10.83 -20.60
C ASP A 248 6.33 -9.54 -21.41
N GLN A 249 7.57 -9.17 -21.77
CA GLN A 249 7.83 -7.96 -22.52
C GLN A 249 7.22 -7.97 -23.94
N SER A 250 6.84 -9.15 -24.46
CA SER A 250 6.26 -9.27 -25.81
C SER A 250 4.81 -8.80 -25.92
N LEU A 251 4.14 -8.56 -24.78
CA LEU A 251 2.76 -8.06 -24.73
C LEU A 251 2.67 -6.53 -24.86
N PHE A 252 3.75 -5.80 -24.56
CA PHE A 252 3.77 -4.34 -24.66
C PHE A 252 3.71 -3.86 -26.10
N GLY A 253 2.89 -2.84 -26.36
CA GLY A 253 2.68 -2.27 -27.69
C GLY A 253 1.82 -3.16 -28.60
N THR A 254 1.01 -4.06 -28.03
CA THR A 254 0.15 -4.99 -28.77
C THR A 254 -1.32 -4.74 -28.51
N VAL A 255 -2.19 -5.14 -29.44
CA VAL A 255 -3.65 -4.98 -29.34
C VAL A 255 -4.03 -3.52 -29.09
N ASP A 256 -4.49 -3.16 -27.89
CA ASP A 256 -4.87 -1.79 -27.52
C ASP A 256 -3.80 -1.11 -26.65
N ASP A 257 -2.77 -1.83 -26.19
CA ASP A 257 -1.65 -1.32 -25.41
C ASP A 257 -0.67 -0.53 -26.28
N ASP A 258 -0.36 0.69 -25.83
CA ASP A 258 0.58 1.62 -26.46
C ASP A 258 1.80 1.84 -25.56
N SER A 259 2.20 0.80 -24.81
CA SER A 259 3.40 0.86 -23.98
C SER A 259 4.66 1.02 -24.84
N ASN A 260 5.54 1.91 -24.40
CA ASN A 260 6.86 2.12 -24.97
C ASN A 260 7.88 2.31 -23.85
N SER A 261 8.66 1.25 -23.62
CA SER A 261 9.67 1.23 -22.56
C SER A 261 10.75 2.30 -22.71
N GLY A 262 11.05 2.72 -23.94
CA GLY A 262 12.03 3.76 -24.24
C GLY A 262 11.59 5.17 -23.80
N SER A 263 10.29 5.41 -23.67
CA SER A 263 9.72 6.66 -23.14
C SER A 263 9.17 6.54 -21.72
N GLY A 264 9.25 5.37 -21.10
CA GLY A 264 8.65 5.11 -19.79
C GLY A 264 7.12 5.07 -19.82
N ARG A 265 6.52 4.87 -21.00
CA ARG A 265 5.08 4.73 -21.18
C ARG A 265 4.69 3.27 -21.00
N TYR A 266 3.75 2.99 -20.10
CA TYR A 266 3.29 1.64 -19.83
C TYR A 266 1.81 1.60 -19.48
N TYR A 267 1.13 0.50 -19.83
CA TYR A 267 -0.23 0.17 -19.38
C TYR A 267 -1.26 1.25 -19.67
N VAL A 268 -1.16 1.86 -20.84
CA VAL A 268 -2.14 2.81 -21.36
C VAL A 268 -2.39 2.56 -22.84
N THR A 269 -3.60 2.87 -23.30
CA THR A 269 -3.93 2.89 -24.73
C THR A 269 -3.30 4.10 -25.42
N GLU A 270 -3.38 4.16 -26.76
CA GLU A 270 -2.94 5.31 -27.56
C GLU A 270 -3.54 6.64 -27.04
N ASN A 271 -4.79 6.62 -26.55
CA ASN A 271 -5.48 7.78 -25.99
C ASN A 271 -5.29 7.94 -24.47
N ASN A 272 -4.31 7.27 -23.85
CA ASN A 272 -4.04 7.32 -22.41
C ASN A 272 -5.10 6.69 -21.50
N LEU A 273 -6.00 5.85 -22.02
CA LEU A 273 -6.93 5.12 -21.18
C LEU A 273 -6.17 4.02 -20.40
N PRO A 274 -6.34 3.94 -19.07
CA PRO A 274 -5.57 3.00 -18.25
C PRO A 274 -6.31 1.68 -17.99
N TRP A 275 -5.58 0.58 -17.79
CA TRP A 275 -6.16 -0.68 -17.27
C TRP A 275 -6.17 -0.76 -15.74
N ALA A 276 -5.58 0.23 -15.06
CA ALA A 276 -5.58 0.28 -13.62
C ALA A 276 -5.65 1.72 -13.12
N ILE A 277 -6.36 1.94 -12.02
CA ILE A 277 -6.50 3.25 -11.39
C ILE A 277 -6.23 3.16 -9.89
N ASN A 278 -5.81 4.28 -9.30
CA ASN A 278 -5.56 4.40 -7.87
C ASN A 278 -6.16 5.70 -7.35
N THR A 279 -7.08 5.62 -6.40
CA THR A 279 -7.68 6.76 -5.72
C THR A 279 -7.21 6.81 -4.26
N PRO A 280 -6.99 8.02 -3.70
CA PRO A 280 -6.58 8.19 -2.30
C PRO A 280 -7.73 7.96 -1.31
N THR A 281 -8.93 7.69 -1.82
CA THR A 281 -10.15 7.40 -1.07
C THR A 281 -10.78 6.12 -1.57
N GLU A 282 -11.75 5.60 -0.82
CA GLU A 282 -12.57 4.49 -1.31
C GLU A 282 -13.33 4.92 -2.58
N LEU A 283 -13.30 4.04 -3.58
CA LEU A 283 -14.01 4.21 -4.85
C LEU A 283 -15.16 3.20 -4.90
N GLU A 284 -16.37 3.69 -5.17
CA GLU A 284 -17.49 2.83 -5.54
C GLU A 284 -17.27 2.31 -6.96
N TRP A 285 -17.56 1.04 -7.20
CA TRP A 285 -17.30 0.44 -8.51
C TRP A 285 -18.57 0.33 -9.34
N THR A 286 -18.36 0.23 -10.64
CA THR A 286 -19.41 0.03 -11.63
C THR A 286 -20.08 -1.33 -11.45
N LYS A 287 -21.30 -1.45 -11.97
CA LYS A 287 -21.89 -2.76 -12.22
C LYS A 287 -21.13 -3.46 -13.35
N GLU A 288 -21.15 -4.78 -13.34
CA GLU A 288 -20.62 -5.63 -14.41
C GLU A 288 -21.00 -5.11 -15.81
N LYS A 289 -20.02 -4.94 -16.70
CA LYS A 289 -20.13 -4.45 -18.10
C LYS A 289 -20.56 -3.00 -18.27
N VAL A 290 -20.67 -2.25 -17.17
CA VAL A 290 -20.97 -0.83 -17.25
C VAL A 290 -19.66 -0.06 -17.33
N ASP A 291 -19.29 0.29 -18.56
CA ASP A 291 -18.14 1.17 -18.87
C ASP A 291 -18.04 2.32 -17.84
N ILE A 292 -16.86 2.46 -17.24
CA ILE A 292 -16.60 3.44 -16.18
C ILE A 292 -16.97 4.86 -16.57
N ILE A 293 -16.86 5.21 -17.86
CA ILE A 293 -17.18 6.56 -18.37
C ILE A 293 -18.68 6.86 -18.21
N LYS A 294 -19.53 5.83 -18.19
CA LYS A 294 -20.97 6.00 -17.93
C LYS A 294 -21.24 6.30 -16.45
N ALA A 295 -20.45 5.75 -15.54
CA ALA A 295 -20.59 5.99 -14.11
C ALA A 295 -19.91 7.29 -13.69
N TYR A 296 -18.70 7.54 -14.19
CA TYR A 296 -17.84 8.67 -13.87
C TYR A 296 -17.63 9.56 -15.09
N GLN A 297 -18.47 10.59 -15.21
CA GLN A 297 -18.65 11.42 -16.43
C GLN A 297 -17.41 12.23 -16.83
N HIS A 298 -16.44 12.39 -15.92
CA HIS A 298 -15.18 13.09 -16.17
C HIS A 298 -13.96 12.19 -16.24
N PHE A 299 -14.14 10.87 -16.15
CA PHE A 299 -13.04 9.90 -16.17
C PHE A 299 -12.24 9.95 -17.46
N GLU A 300 -12.90 9.96 -18.62
CA GLU A 300 -12.23 9.99 -19.93
C GLU A 300 -11.35 11.23 -20.08
N ALA A 301 -11.91 12.43 -19.83
CA ALA A 301 -11.17 13.68 -19.90
C ALA A 301 -9.98 13.71 -18.93
N TRP A 302 -10.14 13.13 -17.73
CA TRP A 302 -9.04 12.96 -16.78
C TRP A 302 -7.94 12.05 -17.31
N ALA A 303 -8.30 10.87 -17.82
CA ALA A 303 -7.35 9.89 -18.35
C ALA A 303 -6.61 10.44 -19.59
N GLU A 304 -7.34 10.93 -20.59
CA GLU A 304 -6.78 11.42 -21.85
C GLU A 304 -5.84 12.62 -21.64
N SER A 305 -6.13 13.46 -20.63
CA SER A 305 -5.29 14.61 -20.26
C SER A 305 -4.10 14.27 -19.36
N ASN A 306 -3.84 12.99 -19.09
CA ASN A 306 -2.81 12.53 -18.16
C ASN A 306 -2.98 13.14 -16.76
N GLY A 307 -4.22 13.14 -16.28
CA GLY A 307 -4.62 13.59 -14.94
C GLY A 307 -4.65 15.10 -14.73
N GLN A 308 -4.48 15.92 -15.78
CA GLN A 308 -4.46 17.38 -15.65
C GLN A 308 -5.87 17.99 -15.54
N GLN A 309 -6.85 17.38 -16.22
CA GLN A 309 -8.25 17.77 -16.13
C GLN A 309 -8.97 16.88 -15.13
N TYR A 310 -9.89 17.44 -14.35
CA TYR A 310 -10.73 16.71 -13.39
C TYR A 310 -9.94 15.75 -12.48
N PRO A 311 -8.88 16.20 -11.77
CA PRO A 311 -8.11 15.34 -10.86
C PRO A 311 -8.96 14.76 -9.71
N ASP A 312 -10.16 15.30 -9.51
CA ASP A 312 -11.19 14.94 -8.55
C ASP A 312 -12.40 14.25 -9.20
N TRP A 313 -12.25 13.66 -10.39
CA TRP A 313 -13.31 12.99 -11.16
C TRP A 313 -14.15 11.96 -10.36
N TYR A 314 -13.55 11.38 -9.32
CA TYR A 314 -14.13 10.37 -8.44
C TYR A 314 -14.93 10.95 -7.26
N THR A 315 -15.01 12.27 -7.13
CA THR A 315 -15.72 12.92 -6.01
C THR A 315 -17.21 13.11 -6.29
N ASP A 316 -18.04 13.03 -5.24
CA ASP A 316 -19.50 13.19 -5.33
C ASP A 316 -19.89 14.66 -5.53
N GLN A 317 -19.63 15.17 -6.75
CA GLN A 317 -20.02 16.48 -7.21
C GLN A 317 -21.16 16.37 -8.22
N SER A 318 -21.99 17.41 -8.30
CA SER A 318 -23.10 17.43 -9.26
C SER A 318 -22.59 17.26 -10.69
N GLY A 319 -23.04 16.21 -11.37
CA GLY A 319 -22.66 15.89 -12.74
C GLY A 319 -21.41 15.03 -12.89
N TYR A 320 -20.72 14.65 -11.80
CA TYR A 320 -19.52 13.81 -11.88
C TYR A 320 -19.86 12.33 -11.91
N ILE A 321 -20.85 11.91 -11.13
CA ILE A 321 -21.17 10.50 -10.91
C ILE A 321 -22.64 10.22 -11.24
N ASP A 322 -22.90 9.26 -12.13
CA ASP A 322 -24.21 8.61 -12.28
C ASP A 322 -24.29 7.40 -11.34
N GLN A 323 -24.85 7.63 -10.16
CA GLN A 323 -25.06 6.63 -9.12
C GLN A 323 -25.86 5.41 -9.60
N THR A 324 -26.66 5.53 -10.67
CA THR A 324 -27.44 4.41 -11.19
C THR A 324 -26.58 3.37 -11.94
N GLN A 325 -25.34 3.71 -12.27
CA GLN A 325 -24.37 2.82 -12.91
C GLN A 325 -23.49 2.06 -11.91
N LEU A 326 -23.46 2.50 -10.65
CA LEU A 326 -22.62 1.90 -9.60
C LEU A 326 -23.28 0.69 -8.94
N TYR A 327 -22.46 -0.23 -8.40
CA TYR A 327 -22.92 -1.44 -7.75
C TYR A 327 -23.87 -1.16 -6.56
N GLY A 328 -23.48 -0.25 -5.67
CA GLY A 328 -24.38 0.40 -4.71
C GLY A 328 -25.04 -0.52 -3.67
N GLN A 329 -24.33 -1.54 -3.16
CA GLN A 329 -24.74 -2.33 -1.99
C GLN A 329 -23.75 -2.25 -0.84
#